data_AF-A0ABD1RCD0-F1
#
_entry.id   AF-A0ABD1RCD0-F1
#
_cell.length_a   1.000
_cell.length_b   1.000
_cell.length_c   1.000
_cell.angle_alpha   90.00
_cell.angle_beta   90.00
_cell.angle_gamma   90.00
#
_symmetry.space_group_name_H-M   'P 1'
#
loop_
_entity.id
_entity.type
_entity.pdbx_description
1 polymer ?
#
loop_
_entity_poly.entity_id
_entity_poly.type
_entity_poly.pdbx_seq_one_letter_code
_entity_poly.pdbx_strand_id
1 'polypeptide(L)'
;MSNFYPPCKPGCRFGRPRRVGDRVVRCCEVGVEVAEKRKVVVKNGKDSLEICRVLNGMWQTSGGWGRIDRDDAVEAMFKYANAGLSTFDMADHCTQFYPSSP
;
A
#
# COMPACT_ATOMS: atom_id res chain seq x y z
N MET A 1 6.99 15.36 -9.82
CA MET A 1 7.05 16.14 -8.56
C MET A 1 5.63 16.50 -8.13
N SER A 2 5.38 16.45 -6.80
CA SER A 2 4.22 16.95 -6.02
C SER A 2 2.82 16.41 -6.32
N ASN A 3 2.30 15.54 -5.46
CA ASN A 3 0.88 15.56 -5.07
C ASN A 3 0.80 15.80 -3.56
N PHE A 4 0.52 17.06 -3.23
CA PHE A 4 0.23 17.57 -1.90
C PHE A 4 -1.21 17.20 -1.55
N TYR A 5 -1.44 16.56 -0.41
CA TYR A 5 -2.76 16.51 0.22
C TYR A 5 -3.29 17.94 0.47
N PRO A 6 -4.62 18.16 0.52
CA PRO A 6 -5.19 19.50 0.67
C PRO A 6 -4.79 20.15 2.01
N PRO A 7 -4.66 21.50 2.06
CA PRO A 7 -4.26 22.19 3.27
C PRO A 7 -5.35 22.08 4.36
N CYS A 8 -4.95 21.62 5.54
CA CYS A 8 -5.77 21.61 6.75
C CYS A 8 -6.13 23.05 7.15
N LYS A 9 -7.40 23.32 7.48
CA LYS A 9 -7.91 24.64 7.84
C LYS A 9 -7.27 25.16 9.16
N PRO A 10 -7.04 26.48 9.31
CA PRO A 10 -6.42 27.04 10.50
C PRO A 10 -7.42 27.10 11.67
N GLY A 11 -7.20 26.30 12.73
CA GLY A 11 -8.02 26.39 13.95
C GLY A 11 -7.88 25.24 14.95
N CYS A 12 -7.38 24.07 14.55
CA CYS A 12 -7.24 22.94 15.47
C CYS A 12 -5.98 23.07 16.34
N ARG A 13 -6.13 23.58 17.57
CA ARG A 13 -5.10 23.45 18.62
C ARG A 13 -5.09 22.01 19.14
N PHE A 14 -4.26 21.15 18.55
CA PHE A 14 -3.96 19.84 19.13
C PHE A 14 -2.82 19.98 20.15
N GLY A 15 -3.08 19.51 21.37
CA GLY A 15 -2.11 19.48 22.46
C GLY A 15 -0.84 18.72 22.10
N ARG A 16 0.28 19.08 22.75
CA ARG A 16 1.60 18.47 22.51
C ARG A 16 1.49 16.95 22.58
N PRO A 17 1.83 16.21 21.50
CA PRO A 17 1.93 14.76 21.60
C PRO A 17 3.02 14.40 22.59
N ARG A 18 2.70 13.50 23.52
CA ARG A 18 3.71 12.82 24.34
C ARG A 18 4.69 12.13 23.36
N ARG A 19 6.00 12.33 23.56
CA ARG A 19 7.05 11.61 22.83
C ARG A 19 6.90 10.11 23.08
N VAL A 20 6.15 9.42 22.23
CA VAL A 20 6.27 7.99 22.04
C VAL A 20 7.52 7.82 21.18
N GLY A 21 8.52 7.11 21.69
CA GLY A 21 9.80 6.95 21.02
C GLY A 21 9.61 6.55 19.56
N ASP A 22 10.18 7.33 18.65
CA ASP A 22 10.12 7.11 17.21
C ASP A 22 10.78 5.76 16.90
N ARG A 23 10.01 4.67 16.87
CA ARG A 23 10.31 3.60 15.93
C ARG A 23 9.97 4.15 14.56
N VAL A 24 10.91 4.89 14.00
CA VAL A 24 10.91 5.23 12.57
C VAL A 24 10.81 3.90 11.84
N VAL A 25 9.65 3.63 11.25
CA VAL A 25 9.51 2.56 10.27
C VAL A 25 10.35 3.04 9.09
N ARG A 26 11.64 2.70 9.12
CA ARG A 26 12.56 3.01 8.04
C ARG A 26 12.08 2.17 6.87
N CYS A 27 11.44 2.81 5.89
CA CYS A 27 11.23 2.22 4.57
C CYS A 27 12.64 1.89 4.07
N CYS A 28 13.06 0.63 4.24
CA CYS A 28 14.43 0.25 3.95
C CYS A 28 14.70 0.53 2.48
N GLU A 29 15.83 1.16 2.16
CA GLU A 29 16.42 1.03 0.84
C GLU A 29 16.72 -0.47 0.66
N VAL A 30 15.94 -1.14 -0.19
CA VAL A 30 15.96 -2.60 -0.31
C VAL A 30 17.09 -3.00 -1.26
N GLY A 31 18.22 -3.42 -0.68
CA GLY A 31 19.16 -4.26 -1.40
C GLY A 31 18.54 -5.64 -1.66
N VAL A 32 18.77 -6.19 -2.86
CA VAL A 32 18.21 -7.45 -3.39
C VAL A 32 18.39 -8.64 -2.42
N GLU A 33 19.46 -8.61 -1.62
CA GLU A 33 19.80 -9.62 -0.60
C GLU A 33 18.79 -9.72 0.57
N VAL A 34 17.98 -8.68 0.81
CA VAL A 34 17.05 -8.61 1.96
C VAL A 34 15.66 -9.17 1.63
N ALA A 35 15.29 -9.23 0.34
CA ALA A 35 13.97 -9.67 -0.10
C ALA A 35 13.67 -11.14 0.27
N GLU A 36 14.68 -12.02 0.18
CA GLU A 36 14.55 -13.44 0.51
C GLU A 36 14.27 -13.69 2.01
N LYS A 37 14.69 -12.79 2.92
CA LYS A 37 14.53 -12.99 4.37
C LYS A 37 13.17 -12.53 4.93
N ARG A 38 12.27 -12.01 4.10
CA ARG A 38 11.00 -11.38 4.53
C ARG A 38 9.74 -12.14 4.08
N LYS A 39 9.88 -13.40 3.68
CA LYS A 39 8.77 -14.28 3.31
C LYS A 39 8.28 -15.10 4.51
N VAL A 40 7.03 -15.53 4.48
CA VAL A 40 6.40 -16.39 5.49
C VAL A 40 5.44 -17.34 4.80
N VAL A 41 5.40 -18.60 5.25
CA VAL A 41 4.41 -19.57 4.79
C VAL A 41 3.19 -19.51 5.68
N VAL A 42 2.05 -19.14 5.11
CA VAL A 42 0.73 -19.25 5.76
C VAL A 42 0.10 -20.60 5.39
N LYS A 43 -0.70 -21.16 6.30
CA LYS A 43 -1.38 -22.45 6.10
C LYS A 43 -2.88 -22.30 6.31
N ASN A 44 -3.66 -22.99 5.48
CA ASN A 44 -5.11 -23.14 5.66
C ASN A 44 -5.48 -24.61 5.43
N GLY A 45 -5.73 -25.35 6.50
CA GLY A 45 -5.95 -26.79 6.42
C GLY A 45 -4.76 -27.52 5.77
N LYS A 46 -4.98 -28.06 4.57
CA LYS A 46 -3.96 -28.76 3.78
C LYS A 46 -3.18 -27.83 2.83
N ASP A 47 -3.63 -26.60 2.66
CA ASP A 47 -3.04 -25.64 1.75
C ASP A 47 -1.95 -24.82 2.46
N SER A 48 -0.94 -24.43 1.69
CA SER A 48 0.11 -23.53 2.15
C SER A 48 0.52 -22.56 1.07
N LEU A 49 0.75 -21.30 1.43
CA LEU A 49 1.20 -20.25 0.52
C LEU A 49 2.35 -19.48 1.13
N GLU A 50 3.41 -19.27 0.35
CA GLU A 50 4.49 -18.37 0.70
C GLU A 50 4.14 -16.93 0.29
N ILE A 51 4.16 -16.00 1.25
CA ILE A 51 3.82 -14.59 1.04
C ILE A 51 4.91 -13.69 1.63
N CYS A 52 5.00 -12.45 1.15
CA CYS A 52 5.76 -11.44 1.89
C CYS A 52 4.97 -11.05 3.16
N ARG A 53 5.68 -10.74 4.25
CA ARG A 53 5.04 -10.38 5.54
C ARG A 53 4.21 -9.10 5.51
N VAL A 54 4.41 -8.27 4.49
CA VAL A 54 3.72 -7.00 4.30
C VAL A 54 2.78 -7.15 3.11
N LEU A 55 1.49 -6.89 3.31
CA LEU A 55 0.49 -6.94 2.25
C LEU A 55 0.29 -5.56 1.64
N ASN A 56 0.18 -5.49 0.31
CA ASN A 56 -0.16 -4.27 -0.41
C ASN A 56 -1.68 -4.24 -0.65
N GLY A 57 -2.40 -3.35 0.05
CA GLY A 57 -3.84 -3.18 -0.18
C GLY A 57 -4.10 -2.46 -1.50
N MET A 58 -4.93 -3.04 -2.36
CA MET A 58 -5.24 -2.53 -3.71
C MET A 58 -6.41 -1.52 -3.74
N TRP A 59 -6.82 -0.99 -2.58
CA TRP A 59 -7.94 -0.04 -2.50
C TRP A 59 -7.71 1.24 -3.33
N GLN A 60 -6.47 1.63 -3.65
CA GLN A 60 -6.19 2.78 -4.52
C GLN A 60 -6.53 2.50 -5.99
N THR A 61 -6.47 1.24 -6.43
CA THR A 61 -6.88 0.82 -7.77
C THR A 61 -8.38 0.50 -7.83
N SER A 62 -9.15 0.88 -6.80
CA SER A 62 -10.57 0.56 -6.69
C SER A 62 -11.50 1.38 -7.60
N GLY A 63 -10.95 2.44 -8.18
CA GLY A 63 -11.73 3.38 -8.97
C GLY A 63 -12.50 4.38 -8.12
N GLY A 64 -12.63 4.29 -6.80
CA GLY A 64 -13.43 5.24 -6.00
C GLY A 64 -12.93 6.70 -5.97
N TRP A 65 -11.76 6.99 -6.55
CA TRP A 65 -11.06 8.28 -6.49
C TRP A 65 -10.76 8.95 -7.84
N GLY A 66 -11.25 8.36 -8.93
CA GLY A 66 -11.14 8.91 -10.27
C GLY A 66 -10.62 7.90 -11.27
N ARG A 67 -10.32 8.37 -12.48
CA ARG A 67 -9.74 7.52 -13.52
C ARG A 67 -8.34 7.09 -13.12
N ILE A 68 -8.09 5.79 -13.13
CA ILE A 68 -6.78 5.20 -12.87
C ILE A 68 -5.98 5.27 -14.17
N ASP A 69 -4.76 5.83 -14.09
CA ASP A 69 -3.77 5.62 -15.13
C ASP A 69 -3.21 4.20 -14.99
N ARG A 70 -3.36 3.42 -16.07
CA ARG A 70 -3.01 2.00 -16.05
C ARG A 70 -1.50 1.79 -16.05
N ASP A 71 -0.76 2.65 -16.74
CA ASP A 71 0.69 2.48 -16.88
C ASP A 71 1.36 2.86 -15.56
N ASP A 72 0.92 3.95 -14.92
CA ASP A 72 1.40 4.33 -13.59
C ASP A 72 1.08 3.25 -12.53
N ALA A 73 -0.12 2.66 -12.59
CA ALA A 73 -0.51 1.60 -11.66
C ALA A 73 0.38 0.36 -11.81
N VAL A 74 0.65 -0.06 -13.05
CA VAL A 74 1.51 -1.20 -13.34
C VAL A 74 2.96 -0.91 -12.94
N GLU A 75 3.48 0.28 -13.23
CA GLU A 75 4.83 0.67 -12.86
C GLU A 75 5.03 0.66 -11.33
N ALA A 76 4.03 1.13 -10.57
CA ALA A 76 4.04 1.07 -9.10
C ALA A 76 4.05 -0.38 -8.59
N MET A 77 3.27 -1.27 -9.20
CA MET A 77 3.27 -2.70 -8.85
C MET A 77 4.63 -3.36 -9.11
N PHE A 78 5.31 -3.02 -10.21
CA PHE A 78 6.67 -3.50 -10.47
C PHE A 78 7.67 -3.02 -9.41
N LYS A 79 7.59 -1.75 -8.99
CA LYS A 79 8.45 -1.20 -7.93
C LYS A 79 8.26 -1.97 -6.61
N TYR A 80 7.02 -2.32 -6.25
CA TYR A 80 6.74 -3.13 -5.06
C TYR A 80 7.26 -4.56 -5.18
N ALA A 81 7.03 -5.22 -6.32
CA ALA A 81 7.53 -6.58 -6.55
C ALA A 81 9.06 -6.63 -6.49
N ASN A 82 9.75 -5.69 -7.14
CA ASN A 82 11.22 -5.57 -7.10
C ASN A 82 11.75 -5.26 -5.69
N ALA A 83 10.95 -4.61 -4.85
CA ALA A 83 11.26 -4.38 -3.43
C ALA A 83 10.91 -5.58 -2.51
N GLY A 84 10.44 -6.70 -3.06
CA GLY A 84 10.04 -7.90 -2.30
C GLY A 84 8.66 -7.78 -1.62
N LEU A 85 7.85 -6.81 -2.03
CA LEU A 85 6.45 -6.63 -1.59
C LEU A 85 5.52 -7.23 -2.66
N SER A 86 5.53 -8.56 -2.77
CA SER A 86 4.92 -9.29 -3.88
C SER A 86 3.52 -9.85 -3.57
N THR A 87 2.92 -9.54 -2.41
CA THR A 87 1.59 -10.02 -2.03
C THR A 87 0.61 -8.85 -2.01
N PHE A 88 -0.46 -8.97 -2.81
CA PHE A 88 -1.44 -7.92 -3.04
C PHE A 88 -2.82 -8.39 -2.55
N ASP A 89 -3.50 -7.54 -1.78
CA ASP A 89 -4.81 -7.80 -1.20
C ASP A 89 -5.88 -7.02 -1.96
N MET A 90 -6.92 -7.72 -2.42
CA MET A 90 -8.02 -7.17 -3.21
C MET A 90 -9.35 -7.73 -2.72
N ALA A 91 -10.37 -6.87 -2.69
CA ALA A 91 -11.74 -7.25 -2.38
C ALA A 91 -12.70 -6.74 -3.45
N ASP A 92 -13.84 -7.39 -3.59
CA ASP A 92 -14.95 -7.04 -4.47
C ASP A 92 -15.54 -5.65 -4.18
N HIS A 93 -15.63 -5.25 -2.91
CA HIS A 93 -16.08 -3.90 -2.56
C HIS A 93 -15.09 -2.80 -3.00
N CYS A 94 -13.83 -3.16 -3.28
CA CYS A 94 -12.87 -2.28 -3.91
C CYS A 94 -13.17 -2.06 -5.40
N THR A 95 -14.37 -2.33 -5.91
CA THR A 95 -14.80 -1.86 -7.24
C THR A 95 -16.06 -1.02 -7.12
N GLN A 96 -16.10 -0.06 -6.17
CA GLN A 96 -17.25 0.84 -6.08
C GLN A 96 -17.35 1.70 -7.34
N PHE A 97 -18.30 1.24 -8.15
CA PHE A 97 -18.79 1.69 -9.43
C PHE A 97 -18.88 3.22 -9.53
N TYR A 98 -18.08 3.82 -10.43
CA TYR A 98 -18.53 5.05 -11.06
C TYR A 98 -19.67 4.68 -12.02
N PRO A 99 -20.91 5.14 -11.82
CA PRO A 99 -21.84 5.16 -12.92
C PRO A 99 -21.19 6.01 -14.01
N SER A 100 -20.94 5.39 -15.16
CA SER A 100 -20.60 6.11 -16.38
C SER A 100 -21.60 7.27 -16.51
N SER A 101 -21.11 8.50 -16.37
CA SER A 101 -21.90 9.68 -16.71
C SER A 101 -22.34 9.56 -18.17
N PRO A 102 -23.57 10.01 -18.51
CA PRO A 102 -24.24 9.69 -19.78
C PRO A 102 -23.46 10.09 -21.02
#